data_AF-A0A536XN30-F1
#
_entry.id   AF-A0A536XN30-F1
#
_cell.length_a   1.000
_cell.length_b   1.000
_cell.length_c   1.000
_cell.angle_alpha   90.00
_cell.angle_beta   90.00
_cell.angle_gamma   90.00
#
_symmetry.space_group_name_H-M   'P 1'
#
loop_
_entity.id
_entity.type
_entity.pdbx_description
1 polymer ?
#
loop_
_entity_poly.entity_id
_entity_poly.type
_entity_poly.pdbx_seq_one_letter_code
_entity_poly.pdbx_strand_id
1 'polypeptide(L)'
;RDMTAIDLIKKIVQAETASELPIVIYETDAPSGSARDKLRKLAEVAVLKSARTLEAVLEETTLFLHQTVNELPTDKREQLLAAIHGPTPDFAGKKVLIVDDDIRNIFALTGALEQHGITVLNAENGKDGLETLKNNPDIDVVLMDIMMPELDGYDTIRIIRGLQEFKNLPIIAVTAKAMKGDREKC
;
A
#
# COMPACT_ATOMS: atom_id res chain seq x y z
N ARG A 1 39.32 -18.21 -7.18
CA ARG A 1 39.33 -18.49 -5.72
C ARG A 1 37.97 -18.10 -5.21
N ASP A 2 37.25 -19.02 -4.59
CA ASP A 2 35.94 -18.73 -4.01
C ASP A 2 36.08 -17.74 -2.86
N MET A 3 35.25 -16.70 -2.90
CA MET A 3 35.22 -15.63 -1.91
C MET A 3 34.21 -16.01 -0.83
N THR A 4 34.59 -15.89 0.44
CA THR A 4 33.65 -16.15 1.53
C THR A 4 32.70 -14.97 1.71
N ALA A 5 31.52 -15.19 2.31
CA ALA A 5 30.58 -14.11 2.62
C ALA A 5 31.21 -13.01 3.49
N ILE A 6 32.08 -13.38 4.43
CA ILE A 6 32.81 -12.43 5.28
C ILE A 6 33.80 -11.59 4.46
N ASP A 7 34.47 -12.19 3.49
CA ASP A 7 35.41 -11.46 2.61
C ASP A 7 34.67 -10.52 1.66
N LEU A 8 33.47 -10.89 1.21
CA LEU A 8 32.58 -10.02 0.45
C LEU A 8 32.13 -8.82 1.29
N ILE A 9 31.65 -9.05 2.52
CA ILE A 9 31.23 -7.98 3.43
C ILE A 9 32.39 -7.03 3.71
N LYS A 10 33.61 -7.53 3.96
CA LYS A 10 34.79 -6.69 4.13
C LYS A 10 35.06 -5.79 2.93
N LYS A 11 34.95 -6.31 1.71
CA LYS A 11 35.13 -5.51 0.49
C LYS A 11 34.04 -4.46 0.33
N ILE A 12 32.80 -4.79 0.68
CA ILE A 12 31.69 -3.85 0.67
C ILE A 12 32.01 -2.73 1.66
N VAL A 13 32.23 -3.04 2.92
CA VAL A 13 32.53 -2.06 4.00
C VAL A 13 33.76 -1.19 3.70
N GLN A 14 34.76 -1.70 2.99
CA GLN A 14 35.96 -0.94 2.59
C GLN A 14 35.73 0.02 1.42
N ALA A 15 34.61 -0.08 0.69
CA ALA A 15 34.26 0.86 -0.35
C ALA A 15 33.68 2.14 0.28
N GLU A 16 34.14 3.32 -0.16
CA GLU A 16 33.75 4.63 0.40
C GLU A 16 32.23 4.89 0.42
N THR A 17 31.47 4.23 -0.46
CA THR A 17 30.01 4.34 -0.56
C THR A 17 29.22 3.38 0.36
N ALA A 18 29.87 2.54 1.14
CA ALA A 18 29.23 1.39 1.79
C ALA A 18 29.06 1.49 3.31
N SER A 19 29.59 2.53 3.96
CA SER A 19 29.44 2.72 5.41
C SER A 19 27.98 2.86 5.85
N GLU A 20 27.08 3.24 4.93
CA GLU A 20 25.66 3.46 5.17
C GLU A 20 24.77 2.32 4.66
N LEU A 21 25.34 1.30 4.01
CA LEU A 21 24.54 0.24 3.40
C LEU A 21 24.14 -0.81 4.46
N PRO A 22 22.83 -1.01 4.73
CA PRO A 22 22.40 -2.07 5.61
C PRO A 22 22.58 -3.45 4.97
N ILE A 23 23.19 -4.38 5.71
CA ILE A 23 23.47 -5.74 5.27
C ILE A 23 22.73 -6.72 6.18
N VAL A 24 21.81 -7.48 5.58
CA VAL A 24 21.13 -8.61 6.25
C VAL A 24 21.82 -9.91 5.88
N ILE A 25 22.26 -10.66 6.89
CA ILE A 25 22.93 -11.95 6.75
C ILE A 25 21.94 -13.05 7.10
N TYR A 26 21.66 -13.94 6.15
CA TYR A 26 20.90 -15.16 6.41
C TYR A 26 21.84 -16.29 6.87
N GLU A 27 21.77 -16.65 8.14
CA GLU A 27 22.57 -17.71 8.76
C GLU A 27 21.76 -19.01 8.85
N THR A 28 22.08 -20.01 8.02
CA THR A 28 21.45 -21.33 8.06
C THR A 28 22.02 -22.25 9.15
N ASP A 29 23.23 -21.97 9.62
CA ASP A 29 23.94 -22.74 10.65
C ASP A 29 24.58 -21.80 11.68
N ALA A 30 24.66 -22.23 12.94
CA ALA A 30 25.32 -21.47 13.99
C ALA A 30 26.81 -21.25 13.64
N PRO A 31 27.29 -19.99 13.49
CA PRO A 31 28.64 -19.78 13.01
C PRO A 31 29.66 -20.34 14.01
N SER A 32 30.68 -21.03 13.49
CA SER A 32 31.86 -21.43 14.27
C SER A 32 32.49 -20.18 14.91
N GLY A 33 33.01 -20.29 16.13
CA GLY A 33 33.39 -19.13 16.97
C GLY A 33 34.25 -18.06 16.26
N SER A 34 35.13 -18.47 15.33
CA SER A 34 35.97 -17.57 14.53
C SER A 34 35.19 -16.66 13.56
N ALA A 35 34.03 -17.11 13.05
CA ALA A 35 33.19 -16.34 12.14
C ALA A 35 32.40 -15.26 12.89
N ARG A 36 31.90 -15.57 14.09
CA ARG A 36 31.17 -14.60 14.95
C ARG A 36 32.03 -13.41 15.33
N ASP A 37 33.27 -13.64 15.73
CA ASP A 37 34.18 -12.55 16.12
C ASP A 37 34.51 -11.63 14.93
N LYS A 38 34.60 -12.19 13.72
CA LYS A 38 34.83 -11.40 12.49
C LYS A 38 33.62 -10.56 12.13
N LEU A 39 32.40 -11.11 12.24
CA LEU A 39 31.16 -10.38 11.98
C LEU A 39 30.93 -9.27 13.01
N ARG A 40 31.24 -9.53 14.29
CA ARG A 40 31.14 -8.53 15.35
C ARG A 40 32.02 -7.31 15.09
N LYS A 41 33.27 -7.52 14.66
CA LYS A 41 34.18 -6.43 14.29
C LYS A 41 33.69 -5.63 13.07
N LEU A 42 32.95 -6.26 12.16
CA LEU A 42 32.38 -5.58 11.00
C LEU A 42 31.11 -4.80 11.37
N ALA A 43 30.33 -5.28 12.34
CA ALA A 43 29.15 -4.57 12.86
C ALA A 43 29.47 -3.26 13.57
N GLU A 44 30.73 -3.02 13.95
CA GLU A 44 31.19 -1.74 14.52
C GLU A 44 31.27 -0.62 13.47
N VAL A 45 31.39 -0.98 12.19
CA VAL A 45 31.64 -0.05 11.09
C VAL A 45 30.55 -0.08 9.99
N ALA A 46 29.59 -1.00 10.08
CA ALA A 46 28.49 -1.13 9.14
C ALA A 46 27.23 -1.67 9.83
N VAL A 47 26.07 -1.34 9.26
CA VAL A 47 24.77 -1.81 9.77
C VAL A 47 24.56 -3.27 9.36
N LEU A 48 24.86 -4.19 10.26
CA LEU A 48 24.79 -5.63 10.04
C LEU A 48 23.72 -6.28 10.93
N LYS A 49 22.80 -7.04 10.32
CA LYS A 49 21.77 -7.83 11.01
C LYS A 49 21.85 -9.28 10.60
N SER A 50 21.83 -10.19 11.57
CA SER A 50 21.77 -11.63 11.31
C SER A 50 20.36 -12.15 11.52
N ALA A 51 19.81 -12.80 10.50
CA ALA A 51 18.54 -13.49 10.52
C ALA A 51 18.74 -14.99 10.32
N ARG A 52 17.99 -15.82 11.05
CA ARG A 52 18.11 -17.30 11.02
C ARG A 52 16.95 -18.00 10.32
N THR A 53 15.91 -17.25 9.99
CA THR A 53 14.73 -17.73 9.25
C THR A 53 14.46 -16.80 8.07
N LEU A 54 13.79 -17.30 7.05
CA LEU A 54 13.44 -16.49 5.88
C LEU A 54 12.45 -15.40 6.24
N GLU A 55 11.55 -15.67 7.19
CA GLU A 55 10.62 -14.69 7.75
C GLU A 55 11.36 -13.52 8.41
N ALA A 56 12.40 -13.82 9.20
CA ALA A 56 13.21 -12.77 9.84
C ALA A 56 14.03 -11.96 8.82
N VAL A 57 14.49 -12.59 7.72
CA VAL A 57 15.13 -11.86 6.62
C VAL A 57 14.14 -10.89 5.99
N LEU A 58 12.90 -11.32 5.75
CA LEU A 58 11.85 -10.47 5.18
C LEU A 58 11.51 -9.28 6.10
N GLU A 59 11.40 -9.51 7.41
CA GLU A 59 11.14 -8.45 8.40
C GLU A 59 12.28 -7.41 8.44
N GLU A 60 13.53 -7.86 8.54
CA GLU A 60 14.70 -6.98 8.60
C GLU A 60 14.87 -6.18 7.29
N THR A 61 14.68 -6.84 6.14
CA THR A 61 14.76 -6.16 4.83
C THR A 61 13.63 -5.14 4.64
N THR A 62 12.41 -5.46 5.08
CA THR A 62 11.28 -4.53 5.05
C THR A 62 11.54 -3.30 5.91
N LEU A 63 12.10 -3.49 7.11
CA LEU A 63 12.44 -2.40 8.03
C LEU A 63 13.49 -1.46 7.43
N PHE A 64 14.56 -2.01 6.84
CA PHE A 64 15.60 -1.21 6.20
C PHE A 64 15.09 -0.45 4.97
N LEU A 65 14.27 -1.10 4.14
CA LEU A 65 13.66 -0.43 2.99
C LEU A 65 12.77 0.74 3.43
N HIS A 66 11.94 0.56 4.47
CA HIS A 66 11.08 1.62 4.98
C HIS A 66 11.86 2.76 5.66
N GLN A 67 12.96 2.45 6.36
CA GLN A 67 13.81 3.45 7.01
C GLN A 67 14.62 4.26 5.99
N THR A 68 15.24 3.60 5.01
CA THR A 68 16.00 4.26 3.94
C THR A 68 15.10 5.11 3.04
N VAL A 69 13.85 4.68 2.78
CA VAL A 69 12.89 5.50 2.02
C VAL A 69 12.54 6.81 2.73
N ASN A 70 12.44 6.80 4.07
CA ASN A 70 12.14 8.00 4.87
C ASN A 70 13.31 8.98 4.99
N GLU A 71 14.55 8.53 4.79
CA GLU A 71 15.76 9.37 4.83
C GLU A 71 16.13 9.96 3.46
N LEU A 72 15.50 9.48 2.37
CA LEU A 72 15.73 10.02 1.03
C LEU A 72 15.11 11.41 0.85
N PRO A 73 15.78 12.32 0.12
CA PRO A 73 15.17 13.56 -0.38
C PRO A 73 13.87 13.26 -1.14
N THR A 74 12.86 14.11 -0.97
CA THR A 74 11.50 13.91 -1.49
C THR A 74 11.48 13.50 -2.96
N ASP A 75 12.27 14.17 -3.80
CA ASP A 75 12.34 13.94 -5.24
C ASP A 75 12.81 12.52 -5.60
N LYS A 76 13.78 11.96 -4.84
CA LYS A 76 14.27 10.60 -5.04
C LYS A 76 13.31 9.56 -4.49
N ARG A 77 12.64 9.88 -3.38
CA ARG A 77 11.58 9.05 -2.81
C ARG A 77 10.44 8.90 -3.81
N GLU A 78 9.97 10.00 -4.39
CA GLU A 78 8.94 10.02 -5.42
C GLU A 78 9.37 9.24 -6.66
N GLN A 79 10.61 9.41 -7.14
CA GLN A 79 11.13 8.62 -8.26
C GLN A 79 11.23 7.12 -7.96
N LEU A 80 11.66 6.72 -6.76
CA LEU A 80 11.74 5.31 -6.37
C LEU A 80 10.35 4.70 -6.18
N LEU A 81 9.42 5.43 -5.57
CA LEU A 81 8.02 5.01 -5.46
C LEU A 81 7.38 4.88 -6.85
N ALA A 82 7.67 5.79 -7.78
CA ALA A 82 7.22 5.70 -9.16
C ALA A 82 7.88 4.53 -9.92
N ALA A 83 9.14 4.20 -9.64
CA ALA A 83 9.83 3.07 -10.26
C ALA A 83 9.33 1.71 -9.74
N ILE A 84 8.92 1.62 -8.47
CA ILE A 84 8.38 0.40 -7.85
C ILE A 84 6.92 0.16 -8.23
N HIS A 85 6.11 1.22 -8.33
CA HIS A 85 4.68 1.11 -8.63
C HIS A 85 4.36 1.05 -10.14
N GLY A 86 5.35 1.05 -11.03
CA GLY A 86 5.13 1.25 -12.47
C GLY A 86 4.60 2.67 -12.75
N PRO A 87 4.24 3.03 -14.01
CA PRO A 87 3.60 4.31 -14.26
C PRO A 87 2.42 4.44 -13.30
N THR A 88 2.47 5.43 -12.40
CA THR A 88 1.33 5.78 -11.56
C THR A 88 0.12 5.81 -12.48
N PRO A 89 -0.91 4.98 -12.26
CA PRO A 89 -2.05 4.97 -13.14
C PRO A 89 -2.54 6.40 -13.23
N ASP A 90 -2.59 6.95 -14.44
CA ASP A 90 -3.08 8.30 -14.64
C ASP A 90 -4.58 8.29 -14.38
N PHE A 91 -4.94 8.62 -13.14
CA PHE A 91 -6.32 8.74 -12.72
C PHE A 91 -6.87 10.14 -13.01
N ALA A 92 -6.09 11.02 -13.67
CA ALA A 92 -6.53 12.35 -14.04
C ALA A 92 -7.79 12.28 -14.92
N GLY A 93 -8.84 12.96 -14.47
CA GLY A 93 -10.12 13.01 -15.17
C GLY A 93 -11.04 11.81 -14.95
N LYS A 94 -10.65 10.85 -14.10
CA LYS A 94 -11.57 9.80 -13.62
C LYS A 94 -12.57 10.37 -12.62
N LYS A 95 -13.80 9.85 -12.64
CA LYS A 95 -14.89 10.26 -11.75
C LYS A 95 -15.26 9.17 -10.77
N VAL A 96 -15.19 9.50 -9.49
CA VAL A 96 -15.59 8.60 -8.39
C VAL A 96 -16.81 9.17 -7.68
N LEU A 97 -17.81 8.34 -7.42
CA LEU A 97 -18.89 8.67 -6.49
C LEU A 97 -18.64 7.99 -5.14
N ILE A 98 -18.64 8.76 -4.06
CA ILE A 98 -18.57 8.27 -2.69
C ILE A 98 -19.96 8.35 -2.07
N VAL A 99 -20.43 7.25 -1.48
CA VAL A 99 -21.71 7.19 -0.76
C VAL A 99 -21.44 6.68 0.65
N ASP A 100 -21.55 7.56 1.65
CA ASP A 100 -21.26 7.28 3.06
C ASP A 100 -22.05 8.28 3.92
N ASP A 101 -22.65 7.87 5.04
CA ASP A 101 -23.42 8.76 5.91
C ASP A 101 -22.54 9.56 6.89
N ASP A 102 -21.27 9.20 7.03
CA ASP A 102 -20.29 9.94 7.82
C ASP A 102 -19.50 10.92 6.95
N ILE A 103 -19.82 12.21 7.12
CA ILE A 103 -19.12 13.32 6.45
C ILE A 103 -17.60 13.30 6.62
N ARG A 104 -17.08 12.70 7.69
CA ARG A 104 -15.63 12.59 7.94
C ARG A 104 -14.98 11.59 6.98
N ASN A 105 -15.66 10.49 6.68
CA ASN A 105 -15.19 9.50 5.71
C ASN A 105 -15.23 10.10 4.30
N ILE A 106 -16.33 10.79 3.95
CA ILE A 106 -16.43 11.52 2.68
C ILE A 106 -15.24 12.47 2.54
N PHE A 107 -14.97 13.30 3.55
CA PHE A 107 -13.88 14.27 3.49
C PHE A 107 -12.50 13.61 3.36
N ALA A 108 -12.24 12.56 4.17
CA ALA A 108 -10.97 11.84 4.13
C ALA A 108 -10.71 11.17 2.77
N LEU A 109 -11.72 10.50 2.23
CA LEU A 109 -11.63 9.83 0.93
C LEU A 109 -11.54 10.83 -0.23
N THR A 110 -12.32 11.92 -0.18
CA THR A 110 -12.26 13.00 -1.17
C THR A 110 -10.84 13.56 -1.26
N GLY A 111 -10.27 13.96 -0.12
CA GLY A 111 -8.91 14.52 -0.09
C GLY A 111 -7.84 13.54 -0.60
N ALA A 112 -7.97 12.25 -0.30
CA ALA A 112 -7.03 11.23 -0.78
C ALA A 112 -7.12 10.99 -2.30
N LEU A 113 -8.33 11.01 -2.86
CA LEU A 113 -8.56 10.76 -4.29
C LEU A 113 -8.23 11.99 -5.15
N GLU A 114 -8.60 13.19 -4.71
CA GLU A 114 -8.32 14.43 -5.44
C GLU A 114 -6.82 14.71 -5.57
N GLN A 115 -6.00 14.28 -4.58
CA GLN A 115 -4.54 14.32 -4.68
C GLN A 115 -3.98 13.55 -5.89
N HIS A 116 -4.75 12.61 -6.44
CA HIS A 116 -4.40 11.81 -7.61
C HIS A 116 -5.11 12.30 -8.90
N GLY A 117 -5.70 13.50 -8.90
CA GLY A 117 -6.35 14.09 -10.07
C GLY A 117 -7.75 13.53 -10.39
N ILE A 118 -8.32 12.77 -9.45
CA ILE A 118 -9.67 12.20 -9.57
C ILE A 118 -10.71 13.27 -9.23
N THR A 119 -11.76 13.36 -10.05
CA THR A 119 -12.95 14.16 -9.73
C THR A 119 -13.86 13.35 -8.81
N VAL A 120 -14.20 13.90 -7.65
CA VAL A 120 -15.03 13.22 -6.65
C VAL A 120 -16.41 13.87 -6.58
N LEU A 121 -17.43 13.03 -6.68
CA LEU A 121 -18.82 13.34 -6.31
C LEU A 121 -19.13 12.63 -5.00
N ASN A 122 -20.02 13.19 -4.18
CA ASN A 122 -20.41 12.59 -2.91
C ASN A 122 -21.93 12.56 -2.74
N ALA A 123 -22.38 11.65 -1.87
CA ALA A 123 -23.76 11.52 -1.42
C ALA A 123 -23.76 11.00 0.02
N GLU A 124 -24.69 11.48 0.84
CA GLU A 124 -24.76 11.16 2.28
C GLU A 124 -25.66 9.95 2.59
N ASN A 125 -26.29 9.36 1.57
CA ASN A 125 -27.11 8.16 1.71
C ASN A 125 -27.33 7.50 0.34
N GLY A 126 -27.87 6.27 0.35
CA GLY A 126 -28.11 5.49 -0.86
C GLY A 126 -29.06 6.13 -1.87
N LYS A 127 -30.06 6.92 -1.43
CA LYS A 127 -31.01 7.59 -2.35
C LYS A 127 -30.32 8.71 -3.11
N ASP A 128 -29.58 9.56 -2.40
CA ASP A 128 -28.82 10.66 -3.00
C ASP A 128 -27.72 10.10 -3.92
N GLY A 129 -27.13 8.96 -3.56
CA GLY A 129 -26.18 8.23 -4.40
C GLY A 129 -26.80 7.77 -5.72
N LEU A 130 -28.01 7.21 -5.68
CA LEU A 130 -28.77 6.81 -6.87
C LEU A 130 -29.14 7.99 -7.76
N GLU A 131 -29.56 9.12 -7.19
CA GLU A 131 -29.87 10.33 -7.96
C GLU A 131 -28.62 10.93 -8.60
N THR A 132 -27.52 11.00 -7.85
CA THR A 132 -26.24 11.48 -8.35
C THR A 132 -25.73 10.63 -9.51
N LEU A 133 -25.87 9.31 -9.40
CA LEU A 133 -25.47 8.38 -10.45
C LEU A 133 -26.28 8.58 -11.75
N LYS A 134 -27.59 8.81 -11.65
CA LYS A 134 -28.45 9.10 -12.81
C LYS A 134 -28.11 10.41 -13.50
N ASN A 135 -27.70 11.41 -12.72
CA ASN A 135 -27.33 12.73 -13.26
C ASN A 135 -25.90 12.76 -13.82
N ASN A 136 -25.06 11.79 -13.46
CA ASN A 136 -23.65 11.72 -13.84
C ASN A 136 -23.31 10.30 -14.37
N PRO A 137 -23.80 9.93 -15.57
CA PRO A 137 -23.58 8.59 -16.12
C PRO A 137 -22.11 8.31 -16.48
N ASP A 138 -21.24 9.33 -16.44
CA ASP A 138 -19.81 9.24 -16.70
C ASP A 138 -18.96 8.93 -15.46
N ILE A 139 -19.58 8.55 -14.33
CA ILE A 139 -18.88 8.00 -13.16
C ILE A 139 -18.20 6.68 -13.52
N ASP A 140 -16.91 6.56 -13.21
CA ASP A 140 -16.09 5.38 -13.50
C ASP A 140 -16.20 4.31 -12.40
N VAL A 141 -16.44 4.71 -11.15
CA VAL A 141 -16.54 3.78 -10.00
C VAL A 141 -17.32 4.42 -8.84
N VAL A 142 -17.99 3.57 -8.06
CA VAL A 142 -18.66 3.96 -6.81
C VAL A 142 -17.91 3.37 -5.62
N LEU A 143 -17.60 4.19 -4.62
CA LEU A 143 -17.23 3.75 -3.27
C LEU A 143 -18.49 3.80 -2.41
N MET A 144 -18.92 2.66 -1.89
CA MET A 144 -20.19 2.50 -1.20
C MET A 144 -19.95 2.03 0.23
N ASP A 145 -20.36 2.82 1.24
CA ASP A 145 -20.48 2.27 2.57
C ASP A 145 -21.64 1.30 2.66
N ILE A 146 -21.41 0.22 3.39
CA ILE A 146 -22.38 -0.84 3.60
C ILE A 146 -23.32 -0.50 4.75
N MET A 147 -22.83 0.20 5.77
CA MET A 147 -23.56 0.42 7.03
C MET A 147 -24.18 1.81 7.10
N MET A 148 -25.07 2.13 6.17
CA MET A 148 -25.84 3.38 6.17
C MET A 148 -27.26 3.21 6.74
N PRO A 149 -27.85 4.28 7.33
CA PRO A 149 -29.25 4.27 7.76
C PRO A 149 -30.23 4.31 6.58
N GLU A 150 -31.48 3.89 6.84
CA GLU A 150 -32.58 3.78 5.87
C GLU A 150 -32.34 2.79 4.73
N LEU A 151 -31.55 3.18 3.74
CA LEU A 151 -31.21 2.37 2.57
C LEU A 151 -29.74 1.98 2.70
N ASP A 152 -29.51 0.73 3.13
CA ASP A 152 -28.16 0.23 3.32
C ASP A 152 -27.40 0.09 1.98
N GLY A 153 -26.08 -0.05 2.07
CA GLY A 153 -25.23 -0.13 0.88
C GLY A 153 -25.51 -1.36 0.02
N TYR A 154 -25.90 -2.49 0.62
CA TYR A 154 -26.22 -3.72 -0.12
C TYR A 154 -27.49 -3.54 -0.97
N ASP A 155 -28.54 -2.98 -0.40
CA ASP A 155 -29.78 -2.71 -1.12
C ASP A 155 -29.60 -1.62 -2.17
N THR A 156 -28.78 -0.60 -1.88
CA THR A 156 -28.37 0.40 -2.88
C THR A 156 -27.65 -0.26 -4.07
N ILE A 157 -26.67 -1.13 -3.82
CA ILE A 157 -25.96 -1.89 -4.86
C ILE A 157 -26.94 -2.72 -5.69
N ARG A 158 -27.88 -3.43 -5.06
CA ARG A 158 -28.89 -4.23 -5.77
C ARG A 158 -29.74 -3.37 -6.72
N ILE A 159 -30.15 -2.19 -6.28
CA ILE A 159 -30.90 -1.25 -7.12
C ILE A 159 -30.03 -0.81 -8.31
N ILE A 160 -28.78 -0.41 -8.07
CA ILE A 160 -27.84 -0.01 -9.14
C ILE A 160 -27.67 -1.13 -10.16
N ARG A 161 -27.50 -2.38 -9.70
CA ARG A 161 -27.35 -3.57 -10.57
C ARG A 161 -28.60 -3.90 -11.39
N GLY A 162 -29.78 -3.45 -10.95
CA GLY A 162 -31.03 -3.54 -11.70
C GLY A 162 -31.13 -2.53 -12.86
N LEU A 163 -30.34 -1.45 -12.83
CA LEU A 163 -30.31 -0.44 -13.88
C LEU A 163 -29.36 -0.91 -15.00
N GLN A 164 -29.89 -1.10 -16.22
CA GLN A 164 -29.10 -1.61 -17.35
C GLN A 164 -27.87 -0.76 -17.66
N GLU A 165 -27.97 0.55 -17.49
CA GLU A 165 -26.90 1.52 -17.71
C GLU A 165 -25.70 1.31 -16.77
N PHE A 166 -25.94 0.87 -15.52
CA PHE A 166 -24.92 0.75 -14.49
C PHE A 166 -24.58 -0.70 -14.13
N LYS A 167 -25.04 -1.67 -14.94
CA LYS A 167 -24.85 -3.09 -14.68
C LYS A 167 -23.39 -3.48 -14.54
N ASN A 168 -22.51 -2.86 -15.32
CA ASN A 168 -21.07 -3.12 -15.34
C ASN A 168 -20.26 -2.09 -14.55
N LEU A 169 -20.92 -1.11 -13.92
CA LEU A 169 -20.24 -0.07 -13.14
C LEU A 169 -19.49 -0.70 -11.96
N PRO A 170 -18.17 -0.54 -11.83
CA PRO A 170 -17.44 -1.00 -10.67
C PRO A 170 -17.99 -0.36 -9.38
N ILE A 171 -18.27 -1.18 -8.36
CA ILE A 171 -18.67 -0.70 -7.04
C ILE A 171 -17.74 -1.38 -6.03
N ILE A 172 -17.08 -0.56 -5.20
CA ILE A 172 -16.19 -1.01 -4.14
C ILE A 172 -16.91 -0.74 -2.81
N ALA A 173 -17.23 -1.80 -2.09
CA ALA A 173 -17.74 -1.70 -0.74
C ALA A 173 -16.62 -1.23 0.21
N VAL A 174 -16.85 -0.13 0.92
CA VAL A 174 -15.91 0.44 1.89
C VAL A 174 -16.59 0.43 3.25
N THR A 175 -16.15 -0.40 4.19
CA THR A 175 -16.77 -0.41 5.52
C THR A 175 -15.75 -0.63 6.62
N ALA A 176 -15.92 0.08 7.74
CA ALA A 176 -15.04 -0.01 8.91
C ALA A 176 -15.18 -1.33 9.68
N LYS A 177 -16.22 -2.13 9.41
CA LYS A 177 -16.55 -3.34 10.15
C LYS A 177 -16.75 -4.53 9.21
N ALA A 178 -15.65 -5.05 8.67
CA ALA A 178 -15.67 -6.26 7.86
C ALA A 178 -16.14 -7.46 8.71
N MET A 179 -17.29 -8.05 8.39
CA MET A 179 -17.80 -9.25 9.03
C MET A 179 -17.53 -10.48 8.16
N LYS A 180 -17.27 -11.63 8.81
CA LYS A 180 -17.14 -12.93 8.12
C LYS A 180 -18.46 -13.24 7.39
N GLY A 181 -18.47 -13.07 6.07
CA GLY A 181 -19.63 -13.32 5.19
C GLY A 181 -19.88 -12.25 4.12
N ASP A 182 -19.22 -11.10 4.20
CA ASP A 182 -19.49 -9.96 3.29
C ASP A 182 -19.10 -10.22 1.82
N ARG A 183 -18.16 -11.14 1.56
CA ARG A 183 -17.76 -11.52 0.20
C ARG A 183 -18.84 -12.28 -0.58
N GLU A 184 -19.82 -12.89 0.09
CA GLU A 184 -20.84 -13.73 -0.57
C GLU A 184 -22.10 -12.93 -0.97
N LYS A 185 -22.20 -11.67 -0.55
CA LYS A 185 -23.39 -10.81 -0.77
C LYS A 185 -23.20 -9.74 -1.85
N CYS A 186 -21.97 -9.55 -2.34
CA CYS A 186 -21.59 -8.55 -3.34
C CYS A 186 -21.53 -9.14 -4.76
#